data_AF-A0A0A2L1E0-F1
#
_entry.id   AF-A0A0A2L1E0-F1
#
_cell.length_a   1.000
_cell.length_b   1.000
_cell.length_c   1.000
_cell.angle_alpha   90.00
_cell.angle_beta   90.00
_cell.angle_gamma   90.00
#
_symmetry.space_group_name_H-M   'P 1'
#
loop_
_entity.id
_entity.type
_entity.pdbx_description
1 polymer ?
#
loop_
_entity_poly.entity_id
_entity_poly.type
_entity_poly.pdbx_seq_one_letter_code
_entity_poly.pdbx_strand_id
1 'polypeptide(L)'
;MISSDIPLNQGCLKPIKLVCPPNTLLSPSLKAATVGSNVETSQRIVDLIFKAFRAAAASQRTCNNLTLGYGGTNPTIAGGSGAGADSDGESGVHTHITNTRISDPEIFERRYPVILHEFSIREGSCGAGRHRGGDGCIRDIEFRLPLQVSILSERRVIPPYAMAGGEEGKRGVNLWLRKYPDGTSRTISLGGKATTHMNAGDHIIVHTPGGGGYGRDALEKEEVFMDIFKIHENFSPGMSLLRTQGSDGRGQMRDMRQTGSQHLPGVLRL
;
A
#
# COMPACT_ATOMS: atom_id res chain seq x y z
N MET A 1 11.47 -10.99 11.92
CA MET A 1 10.59 -11.53 12.98
C MET A 1 11.38 -12.57 13.75
N ILE A 2 10.97 -12.90 14.98
CA ILE A 2 11.70 -13.87 15.83
C ILE A 2 11.81 -15.19 15.05
N SER A 3 13.03 -15.59 14.72
CA SER A 3 13.35 -16.70 13.82
C SER A 3 13.41 -18.05 14.54
N SER A 4 12.76 -18.16 15.69
CA SER A 4 12.75 -19.35 16.54
C SER A 4 11.30 -19.78 16.76
N ASP A 5 11.06 -21.08 16.63
CA ASP A 5 9.78 -21.68 17.00
C ASP A 5 9.63 -21.64 18.53
N ILE A 6 8.94 -20.60 19.02
CA ILE A 6 8.70 -20.38 20.44
C ILE A 6 7.19 -20.34 20.68
N PRO A 7 6.70 -21.00 21.75
CA PRO A 7 5.28 -20.95 22.09
C PRO A 7 4.88 -19.53 22.44
N LEU A 8 3.79 -19.01 21.85
CA LEU A 8 3.28 -17.67 22.11
C LEU A 8 2.74 -17.59 23.55
N ASN A 9 3.59 -17.21 24.50
CA ASN A 9 3.24 -17.04 25.91
C ASN A 9 3.99 -15.85 26.54
N GLN A 10 3.69 -15.53 27.80
CA GLN A 10 4.31 -14.40 28.49
C GLN A 10 5.84 -14.51 28.62
N GLY A 11 6.41 -15.73 28.58
CA GLY A 11 7.84 -15.95 28.61
C GLY A 11 8.59 -15.28 27.45
N CYS A 12 7.98 -15.20 26.27
CA CYS A 12 8.55 -14.53 25.10
C CYS A 12 8.66 -13.01 25.28
N LEU A 13 7.86 -12.43 26.17
CA LEU A 13 7.85 -11.00 26.46
C LEU A 13 8.76 -10.63 27.65
N LYS A 14 9.17 -11.61 28.47
CA LYS A 14 10.08 -11.42 29.62
C LYS A 14 11.37 -10.65 29.30
N PRO A 15 12.06 -10.84 28.15
CA PRO A 15 13.26 -10.08 27.83
C PRO A 15 12.98 -8.64 27.36
N ILE A 16 11.72 -8.28 27.09
CA ILE A 16 11.35 -6.96 26.56
C ILE A 16 11.08 -6.00 27.72
N LYS A 17 11.91 -4.97 27.87
CA LYS A 17 11.66 -3.88 28.81
C LYS A 17 10.80 -2.80 28.14
N LEU A 18 9.52 -2.72 28.52
CA LEU A 18 8.63 -1.67 28.06
C LEU A 18 8.78 -0.42 28.94
N VAL A 19 9.17 0.71 28.34
CA VAL A 19 9.24 2.01 29.01
C VAL A 19 8.18 2.92 28.42
N CYS A 20 7.06 3.08 29.13
CA CYS A 20 5.97 3.98 28.77
C CYS A 20 5.81 5.05 29.86
N PRO A 21 6.31 6.28 29.64
CA PRO A 21 6.12 7.36 30.60
C PRO A 21 4.63 7.66 30.82
N PRO A 22 4.23 8.06 32.04
CA PRO A 22 2.83 8.38 32.34
C PRO A 22 2.38 9.63 31.56
N ASN A 23 1.07 9.74 31.33
CA ASN A 23 0.43 10.84 30.60
C ASN A 23 0.91 10.99 29.14
N THR A 24 1.21 9.86 28.50
CA THR A 24 1.55 9.80 27.07
C THR A 24 0.41 9.17 26.28
N LEU A 25 0.47 9.25 24.95
CA LEU A 25 -0.50 8.57 24.07
C LEU A 25 -0.61 7.05 24.35
N LEU A 26 0.51 6.44 24.76
CA LEU A 26 0.61 5.00 25.06
C LEU A 26 0.32 4.66 26.53
N SER A 27 0.32 5.65 27.42
CA SER A 27 -0.04 5.51 28.83
C SER A 27 -0.92 6.69 29.25
N PRO A 28 -2.16 6.77 28.72
CA PRO A 28 -3.07 7.86 29.01
C PRO A 28 -3.57 7.79 30.46
N SER A 29 -4.10 8.92 30.96
CA SER A 29 -4.74 8.95 32.27
C SER A 29 -6.11 8.25 32.22
N LEU A 30 -6.63 7.83 33.39
CA LEU A 30 -7.94 7.17 33.49
C LEU A 30 -9.12 8.04 32.99
N LYS A 31 -8.92 9.36 32.88
CA LYS A 31 -9.93 10.31 32.41
C LYS A 31 -9.87 10.57 30.91
N ALA A 32 -8.83 10.11 30.23
CA ALA A 32 -8.64 10.36 28.80
C ALA A 32 -9.51 9.41 27.96
N ALA A 33 -10.07 9.91 26.87
CA ALA A 33 -10.78 9.10 25.90
C ALA A 33 -9.80 8.26 25.07
N THR A 34 -9.98 6.94 25.05
CA THR A 34 -9.08 5.98 24.39
C THR A 34 -9.76 5.25 23.23
N VAL A 35 -10.81 5.83 22.64
CA VAL A 35 -11.47 5.26 21.47
C VAL A 35 -10.49 5.19 20.30
N GLY A 36 -10.52 4.08 19.56
CA GLY A 36 -9.64 3.90 18.41
C GLY A 36 -8.23 3.38 18.70
N SER A 37 -7.88 3.15 19.97
CA SER A 37 -6.55 2.67 20.37
C SER A 37 -6.14 1.37 19.66
N ASN A 38 -7.04 0.40 19.61
CA ASN A 38 -6.77 -0.91 19.00
C ASN A 38 -6.74 -0.83 17.47
N VAL A 39 -7.60 0.01 16.88
CA VAL A 39 -7.77 0.04 15.42
C VAL A 39 -6.77 0.95 14.70
N GLU A 40 -6.37 2.06 15.30
CA GLU A 40 -5.50 3.05 14.65
C GLU A 40 -4.15 3.19 15.36
N THR A 41 -4.14 3.43 16.68
CA THR A 41 -2.89 3.64 17.43
C THR A 41 -2.02 2.39 17.45
N SER A 42 -2.61 1.21 17.67
CA SER A 42 -1.86 -0.06 17.69
C SER A 42 -1.25 -0.38 16.32
N GLN A 43 -1.96 -0.07 15.23
CA GLN A 43 -1.43 -0.16 13.86
C GLN A 43 -0.20 0.74 13.66
N ARG A 44 -0.19 1.94 14.25
CA ARG A 44 0.98 2.84 14.24
C ARG A 44 2.17 2.28 15.02
N ILE A 45 1.93 1.60 16.15
CA ILE A 45 3.00 1.03 16.97
C ILE A 45 3.67 -0.13 16.24
N VAL A 46 2.88 -1.05 15.66
CA VAL A 46 3.42 -2.15 14.85
C VAL A 46 4.26 -1.59 13.70
N ASP A 47 3.76 -0.55 13.05
CA ASP A 47 4.45 0.12 11.98
C ASP A 47 5.79 0.73 12.41
N LEU A 48 5.82 1.42 13.55
CA LEU A 48 7.05 1.97 14.12
C LEU A 48 8.09 0.87 14.36
N ILE A 49 7.66 -0.27 14.90
CA ILE A 49 8.52 -1.43 15.15
C ILE A 49 9.09 -1.96 13.82
N PHE A 50 8.24 -2.20 12.81
CA PHE A 50 8.72 -2.68 11.50
C PHE A 50 9.64 -1.68 10.80
N LYS A 51 9.38 -0.37 10.95
CA LYS A 51 10.27 0.67 10.43
C LYS A 51 11.63 0.63 11.10
N ALA A 52 11.65 0.53 12.43
CA ALA A 52 12.87 0.53 13.22
C ALA A 52 13.75 -0.68 12.89
N PHE A 53 13.16 -1.86 12.72
CA PHE A 53 13.87 -3.07 12.34
C PHE A 53 14.09 -3.22 10.83
N ARG A 54 13.59 -2.28 10.02
CA ARG A 54 13.61 -2.34 8.54
C ARG A 54 13.08 -3.67 8.00
N ALA A 55 12.04 -4.19 8.64
CA ALA A 55 11.53 -5.54 8.40
C ALA A 55 10.59 -5.61 7.19
N ALA A 56 9.74 -4.58 6.99
CA ALA A 56 8.77 -4.51 5.90
C ALA A 56 8.34 -3.07 5.63
N ALA A 57 7.88 -2.81 4.41
CA ALA A 57 7.20 -1.58 4.04
C ALA A 57 5.80 -1.48 4.69
N ALA A 58 5.09 -0.41 4.38
CA ALA A 58 3.79 -0.15 4.96
C ALA A 58 2.66 -1.02 4.49
N SER A 59 1.88 -1.59 5.40
CA SER A 59 0.49 -1.93 5.11
C SER A 59 -0.42 -0.70 5.13
N GLN A 60 -1.72 -0.89 4.90
CA GLN A 60 -2.73 0.18 4.95
C GLN A 60 -2.78 0.90 6.31
N ARG A 61 -2.37 0.21 7.39
CA ARG A 61 -2.21 0.71 8.77
C ARG A 61 -3.40 1.52 9.30
N THR A 62 -4.58 1.00 9.04
CA THR A 62 -5.86 1.41 9.58
C THR A 62 -6.77 0.19 9.49
N CYS A 63 -7.76 0.07 10.37
CA CYS A 63 -8.79 -0.96 10.21
C CYS A 63 -9.96 -0.46 9.34
N ASN A 64 -9.91 0.80 8.88
CA ASN A 64 -11.00 1.48 8.15
C ASN A 64 -12.36 1.21 8.81
N ASN A 65 -12.47 1.54 10.10
CA ASN A 65 -13.64 1.19 10.88
C ASN A 65 -14.83 2.07 10.47
N LEU A 66 -15.83 1.44 9.86
CA LEU A 66 -17.06 2.10 9.43
C LEU A 66 -18.19 1.70 10.37
N THR A 67 -18.70 2.65 11.13
CA THR A 67 -19.78 2.46 12.10
C THR A 67 -21.08 3.00 11.54
N LEU A 68 -22.11 2.16 11.59
CA LEU A 68 -23.47 2.51 11.21
C LEU A 68 -24.30 2.64 12.48
N GLY A 69 -25.00 3.76 12.65
CA GLY A 69 -25.87 4.09 13.78
C GLY A 69 -27.15 3.24 13.86
N TYR A 70 -27.07 1.98 13.45
CA TYR A 70 -28.15 0.98 13.42
C TYR A 70 -27.91 -0.16 14.45
N GLY A 71 -26.77 -0.14 15.14
CA GLY A 71 -26.34 -1.20 16.06
C GLY A 71 -25.68 -2.39 15.34
N GLY A 72 -25.07 -3.30 16.11
CA GLY A 72 -24.36 -4.47 15.56
C GLY A 72 -22.82 -4.32 15.53
N THR A 73 -22.16 -5.27 14.87
CA THR A 73 -20.69 -5.33 14.79
C THR A 73 -20.19 -4.46 13.65
N ASN A 74 -19.46 -3.40 13.97
CA ASN A 74 -18.95 -2.47 12.95
C ASN A 74 -17.98 -3.17 11.99
N PRO A 75 -18.21 -3.11 10.67
CA PRO A 75 -17.30 -3.71 9.70
C PRO A 75 -15.95 -3.00 9.67
N THR A 76 -14.88 -3.79 9.67
CA THR A 76 -13.56 -3.36 9.20
C THR A 76 -13.46 -3.55 7.70
N ILE A 77 -12.63 -2.74 7.03
CA ILE A 77 -12.40 -2.85 5.60
C ILE A 77 -10.91 -3.14 5.36
N ALA A 78 -10.67 -4.19 4.59
CA ALA A 78 -9.35 -4.63 4.19
C ALA A 78 -8.66 -3.64 3.22
N GLY A 79 -7.36 -3.83 3.00
CA GLY A 79 -6.62 -3.07 2.00
C GLY A 79 -5.22 -3.62 1.79
N GLY A 80 -4.29 -2.78 1.36
CA GLY A 80 -2.99 -3.27 0.90
C GLY A 80 -2.04 -3.65 2.05
N SER A 81 -1.37 -4.80 1.95
CA SER A 81 -0.24 -5.15 2.80
C SER A 81 1.07 -4.55 2.28
N GLY A 82 2.00 -4.23 3.18
CA GLY A 82 3.33 -3.78 2.80
C GLY A 82 4.19 -4.91 2.24
N ALA A 83 5.05 -4.57 1.29
CA ALA A 83 6.05 -5.48 0.75
C ALA A 83 7.17 -5.79 1.77
N GLY A 84 7.69 -7.01 1.72
CA GLY A 84 8.86 -7.47 2.46
C GLY A 84 10.13 -7.42 1.62
N ALA A 85 11.26 -7.79 2.22
CA ALA A 85 12.54 -7.86 1.51
C ALA A 85 12.57 -8.91 0.39
N ASP A 86 11.80 -9.99 0.58
CA ASP A 86 11.80 -11.17 -0.29
C ASP A 86 10.39 -11.51 -0.83
N SER A 87 9.40 -10.64 -0.59
CA SER A 87 8.00 -10.92 -0.94
C SER A 87 7.21 -9.66 -1.26
N ASP A 88 6.34 -9.77 -2.25
CA ASP A 88 5.32 -8.75 -2.53
C ASP A 88 4.29 -8.66 -1.38
N GLY A 89 3.59 -7.53 -1.32
CA GLY A 89 2.45 -7.33 -0.43
C GLY A 89 1.17 -7.91 -1.03
N GLU A 90 0.33 -8.48 -0.18
CA GLU A 90 -0.98 -9.01 -0.58
C GLU A 90 -2.04 -7.90 -0.67
N SER A 91 -2.92 -8.00 -1.67
CA SER A 91 -3.99 -7.03 -1.94
C SER A 91 -5.26 -7.36 -1.15
N GLY A 92 -5.95 -6.33 -0.65
CA GLY A 92 -7.26 -6.49 -0.02
C GLY A 92 -7.31 -7.40 1.20
N VAL A 93 -6.28 -7.37 2.04
CA VAL A 93 -6.19 -8.17 3.28
C VAL A 93 -6.28 -7.32 4.55
N HIS A 94 -6.70 -7.98 5.62
CA HIS A 94 -6.63 -7.43 6.96
C HIS A 94 -5.21 -7.61 7.51
N THR A 95 -4.59 -6.51 7.98
CA THR A 95 -3.17 -6.50 8.33
C THR A 95 -2.93 -6.26 9.82
N HIS A 96 -1.96 -6.97 10.38
CA HIS A 96 -1.44 -6.79 11.74
C HIS A 96 -2.51 -6.95 12.84
N ILE A 97 -2.96 -5.86 13.46
CA ILE A 97 -3.83 -5.85 14.65
C ILE A 97 -5.30 -6.13 14.28
N THR A 98 -5.59 -6.37 13.00
CA THR A 98 -6.94 -6.66 12.54
C THR A 98 -7.23 -8.16 12.68
N ASN A 99 -7.94 -8.54 13.75
CA ASN A 99 -8.38 -9.91 14.02
C ASN A 99 -9.82 -10.17 13.53
N THR A 100 -10.12 -9.71 12.32
CA THR A 100 -11.45 -9.84 11.72
C THR A 100 -11.31 -10.39 10.31
N ARG A 101 -12.32 -11.16 9.88
CA ARG A 101 -12.48 -11.54 8.47
C ARG A 101 -13.41 -10.55 7.79
N ILE A 102 -13.26 -10.46 6.48
CA ILE A 102 -14.19 -9.73 5.63
C ILE A 102 -15.59 -10.32 5.84
N SER A 103 -16.57 -9.46 6.04
CA SER A 103 -17.98 -9.88 6.18
C SER A 103 -18.56 -10.16 4.81
N ASP A 104 -19.28 -11.28 4.67
CA ASP A 104 -19.96 -11.62 3.42
C ASP A 104 -20.95 -10.51 3.01
N PRO A 105 -20.96 -10.08 1.74
CA PRO A 105 -21.87 -9.04 1.25
C PRO A 105 -23.34 -9.32 1.59
N GLU A 106 -23.79 -10.55 1.39
CA GLU A 106 -25.18 -10.95 1.65
C GLU A 106 -25.56 -10.80 3.14
N ILE A 107 -24.65 -11.18 4.04
CA ILE A 107 -24.85 -11.02 5.49
C ILE A 107 -24.82 -9.55 5.88
N PHE A 108 -23.97 -8.76 5.23
CA PHE A 108 -23.87 -7.32 5.46
C PHE A 108 -25.17 -6.60 5.07
N GLU A 109 -25.71 -6.84 3.88
CA GLU A 109 -26.98 -6.27 3.40
C GLU A 109 -28.20 -6.80 4.16
N ARG A 110 -28.14 -8.04 4.67
CA ARG A 110 -29.21 -8.58 5.51
C ARG A 110 -29.25 -7.94 6.89
N ARG A 111 -28.08 -7.59 7.44
CA ARG A 111 -27.95 -7.07 8.82
C ARG A 111 -28.14 -5.56 8.90
N TYR A 112 -27.78 -4.84 7.84
CA TYR A 112 -27.84 -3.38 7.78
C TYR A 112 -28.75 -2.93 6.64
N PRO A 113 -29.49 -1.81 6.78
CA PRO A 113 -30.34 -1.30 5.72
C PRO A 113 -29.50 -0.59 4.65
N VAL A 114 -28.67 -1.35 3.96
CA VAL A 114 -27.69 -0.89 2.96
C VAL A 114 -27.67 -1.81 1.75
N ILE A 115 -27.13 -1.32 0.64
CA ILE A 115 -26.82 -2.09 -0.57
C ILE A 115 -25.33 -1.90 -0.86
N LEU A 116 -24.60 -2.98 -1.10
CA LEU A 116 -23.19 -2.96 -1.45
C LEU A 116 -23.06 -3.01 -2.98
N HIS A 117 -22.83 -1.85 -3.61
CA HIS A 117 -22.70 -1.75 -5.07
C HIS A 117 -21.37 -2.27 -5.57
N GLU A 118 -20.30 -1.98 -4.84
CA GLU A 118 -18.96 -2.38 -5.21
C GLU A 118 -18.20 -2.87 -3.99
N PHE A 119 -17.54 -4.02 -4.17
CA PHE A 119 -16.49 -4.45 -3.28
C PHE A 119 -15.38 -5.15 -4.08
N SER A 120 -14.36 -4.38 -4.44
CA SER A 120 -13.34 -4.75 -5.41
C SER A 120 -11.94 -4.37 -4.91
N ILE A 121 -10.91 -4.87 -5.59
CA ILE A 121 -9.54 -4.41 -5.39
C ILE A 121 -9.36 -3.04 -6.05
N ARG A 122 -8.71 -2.12 -5.34
CA ARG A 122 -8.39 -0.78 -5.84
C ARG A 122 -7.07 -0.85 -6.61
N GLU A 123 -7.13 -1.26 -7.86
CA GLU A 123 -5.94 -1.44 -8.70
C GLU A 123 -5.05 -0.18 -8.79
N GLY A 124 -3.74 -0.40 -8.78
CA GLY A 124 -2.74 0.65 -8.89
C GLY A 124 -2.70 1.58 -7.66
N SER A 125 -3.14 1.12 -6.50
CA SER A 125 -2.99 1.81 -5.22
C SER A 125 -1.79 1.36 -4.41
N CYS A 126 -1.17 0.24 -4.76
CA CYS A 126 0.11 -0.21 -4.24
C CYS A 126 1.26 0.75 -4.57
N GLY A 127 2.26 0.75 -3.71
CA GLY A 127 3.56 1.37 -3.96
C GLY A 127 4.46 0.44 -4.76
N ALA A 128 5.14 0.99 -5.76
CA ALA A 128 6.09 0.27 -6.60
C ALA A 128 7.41 -0.02 -5.88
N GLY A 129 8.22 -0.90 -6.45
CA GLY A 129 9.53 -1.29 -5.93
C GLY A 129 9.94 -2.65 -6.49
N ARG A 130 11.12 -3.13 -6.10
CA ARG A 130 11.54 -4.51 -6.42
C ARG A 130 10.48 -5.52 -6.01
N HIS A 131 9.90 -5.31 -4.84
CA HIS A 131 8.70 -5.97 -4.38
C HIS A 131 7.58 -4.94 -4.23
N ARG A 132 6.46 -5.20 -4.89
CA ARG A 132 5.31 -4.27 -4.89
C ARG A 132 4.51 -4.42 -3.60
N GLY A 133 3.95 -3.31 -3.11
CA GLY A 133 2.93 -3.39 -2.07
C GLY A 133 1.65 -4.05 -2.59
N GLY A 134 0.72 -4.36 -1.68
CA GLY A 134 -0.62 -4.80 -2.04
C GLY A 134 -1.53 -3.63 -2.39
N ASP A 135 -2.52 -3.86 -3.24
CA ASP A 135 -3.57 -2.89 -3.53
C ASP A 135 -4.60 -2.82 -2.39
N GLY A 136 -5.17 -1.63 -2.21
CA GLY A 136 -6.33 -1.41 -1.35
C GLY A 136 -7.62 -2.05 -1.89
N CYS A 137 -8.73 -1.65 -1.31
CA CYS A 137 -10.08 -2.03 -1.72
C CYS A 137 -10.94 -0.80 -2.01
N ILE A 138 -11.95 -0.98 -2.84
CA ILE A 138 -13.05 -0.04 -3.04
C ILE A 138 -14.28 -0.66 -2.39
N ARG A 139 -15.02 0.12 -1.61
CA ARG A 139 -16.30 -0.29 -1.03
C ARG A 139 -17.32 0.81 -1.21
N ASP A 140 -18.30 0.60 -2.08
CA ASP A 140 -19.42 1.52 -2.33
C ASP A 140 -20.69 1.00 -1.65
N ILE A 141 -21.19 1.74 -0.68
CA ILE A 141 -22.32 1.36 0.16
C ILE A 141 -23.41 2.42 0.04
N GLU A 142 -24.56 2.05 -0.52
CA GLU A 142 -25.78 2.86 -0.54
C GLU A 142 -26.61 2.63 0.72
N PHE A 143 -27.14 3.69 1.31
CA PHE A 143 -28.03 3.62 2.46
C PHE A 143 -29.50 3.54 2.04
N ARG A 144 -30.26 2.61 2.61
CA ARG A 144 -31.71 2.47 2.34
C ARG A 144 -32.59 3.25 3.30
N LEU A 145 -32.04 3.68 4.43
CA LEU A 145 -32.72 4.46 5.46
C LEU A 145 -31.78 5.58 5.95
N PRO A 146 -32.32 6.70 6.46
CA PRO A 146 -31.50 7.71 7.11
C PRO A 146 -30.74 7.13 8.30
N LEU A 147 -29.42 7.29 8.30
CA LEU A 147 -28.54 6.72 9.32
C LEU A 147 -27.41 7.69 9.68
N GLN A 148 -26.98 7.65 10.94
CA GLN A 148 -25.72 8.24 11.33
C GLN A 148 -24.58 7.30 10.91
N VAL A 149 -23.61 7.83 10.18
CA VAL A 149 -22.45 7.09 9.69
C VAL A 149 -21.21 7.74 10.27
N SER A 150 -20.36 6.93 10.90
CA SER A 150 -19.08 7.38 11.45
C SER A 150 -17.95 6.58 10.85
N ILE A 151 -16.93 7.25 10.34
CA ILE A 151 -15.71 6.62 9.86
C ILE A 151 -14.55 6.99 10.75
N LEU A 152 -13.82 5.96 11.19
CA LEU A 152 -12.54 6.07 11.87
C LEU A 152 -11.50 5.35 11.02
N SER A 153 -10.72 6.15 10.31
CA SER A 153 -9.71 5.69 9.36
C SER A 153 -8.49 6.62 9.37
N GLU A 154 -7.33 6.04 9.12
CA GLU A 154 -6.07 6.76 8.97
C GLU A 154 -5.55 6.69 7.53
N ARG A 155 -4.36 7.25 7.30
CA ARG A 155 -3.68 7.23 5.99
C ARG A 155 -4.48 7.90 4.86
N ARG A 156 -5.28 8.90 5.23
CA ARG A 156 -5.96 9.84 4.31
C ARG A 156 -5.13 11.09 4.01
N VAL A 157 -4.23 11.47 4.93
CA VAL A 157 -3.33 12.63 4.78
C VAL A 157 -1.91 12.18 4.44
N ILE A 158 -1.34 11.29 5.27
CA ILE A 158 0.03 10.77 5.13
C ILE A 158 -0.04 9.38 4.48
N PRO A 159 0.65 9.13 3.36
CA PRO A 159 0.64 7.83 2.70
C PRO A 159 1.33 6.72 3.54
N PRO A 160 1.00 5.45 3.27
CA PRO A 160 1.77 4.29 3.72
C PRO A 160 3.22 4.35 3.19
N TYR A 161 4.21 4.42 4.10
CA TYR A 161 5.63 4.56 3.71
C TYR A 161 6.17 3.37 2.90
N ALA A 162 7.19 3.63 2.08
CA ALA A 162 7.98 2.60 1.43
C ALA A 162 9.22 2.20 2.24
N MET A 163 9.89 1.12 1.82
CA MET A 163 11.15 0.68 2.44
C MET A 163 12.24 0.39 1.41
N ALA A 164 13.50 0.56 1.81
CA ALA A 164 14.68 0.25 1.00
C ALA A 164 14.71 0.89 -0.41
N GLY A 165 14.03 2.02 -0.60
CA GLY A 165 13.98 2.74 -1.88
C GLY A 165 12.82 2.36 -2.80
N GLY A 166 11.82 1.62 -2.31
CA GLY A 166 10.53 1.52 -3.00
C GLY A 166 9.71 2.82 -2.91
N GLU A 167 8.51 2.79 -3.49
CA GLU A 167 7.56 3.89 -3.52
C GLU A 167 6.41 3.71 -2.51
N GLU A 168 5.81 4.84 -2.12
CA GLU A 168 4.74 4.88 -1.13
C GLU A 168 3.42 4.37 -1.72
N GLY A 169 2.61 3.71 -0.88
CA GLY A 169 1.27 3.33 -1.28
C GLY A 169 0.36 4.56 -1.43
N LYS A 170 -0.65 4.47 -2.29
CA LYS A 170 -1.65 5.54 -2.41
C LYS A 170 -2.44 5.68 -1.10
N ARG A 171 -2.70 6.93 -0.74
CA ARG A 171 -3.61 7.29 0.36
C ARG A 171 -4.99 6.71 0.12
N GLY A 172 -5.68 6.39 1.22
CA GLY A 172 -7.11 6.13 1.14
C GLY A 172 -7.88 7.42 0.90
N VAL A 173 -9.14 7.28 0.49
CA VAL A 173 -10.08 8.39 0.29
C VAL A 173 -11.46 7.94 0.75
N ASN A 174 -12.17 8.81 1.46
CA ASN A 174 -13.55 8.56 1.85
C ASN A 174 -14.42 9.58 1.10
N LEU A 175 -15.38 9.12 0.31
CA LEU A 175 -16.27 9.97 -0.45
C LEU A 175 -17.70 9.72 0.00
N TRP A 176 -18.47 10.80 0.14
CA TRP A 176 -19.90 10.77 0.31
C TRP A 176 -20.55 11.29 -0.96
N LEU A 177 -21.25 10.41 -1.68
CA LEU A 177 -22.11 10.81 -2.79
C LEU A 177 -23.49 11.11 -2.22
N ARG A 178 -23.78 12.40 -2.05
CA ARG A 178 -25.06 12.87 -1.53
C ARG A 178 -26.03 13.06 -2.69
N LYS A 179 -27.21 12.43 -2.60
CA LYS A 179 -28.31 12.66 -3.54
C LYS A 179 -29.26 13.73 -2.99
N TYR A 180 -29.74 14.60 -3.87
CA TYR A 180 -30.71 15.64 -3.54
C TYR A 180 -32.09 15.29 -4.12
N PRO A 181 -33.18 15.85 -3.54
CA PRO A 181 -34.54 15.58 -4.03
C PRO A 181 -34.80 16.04 -5.47
N ASP A 182 -34.00 16.98 -5.98
CA ASP A 182 -34.06 17.46 -7.37
C ASP A 182 -33.39 16.51 -8.38
N GLY A 183 -32.90 15.35 -7.92
CA GLY A 183 -32.20 14.36 -8.74
C GLY A 183 -30.72 14.67 -8.95
N THR A 184 -30.20 15.79 -8.44
CA THR A 184 -28.77 16.10 -8.52
C THR A 184 -27.98 15.33 -7.48
N SER A 185 -26.68 15.14 -7.73
CA SER A 185 -25.76 14.51 -6.79
C SER A 185 -24.52 15.36 -6.56
N ARG A 186 -24.01 15.37 -5.33
CA ARG A 186 -22.74 16.01 -4.97
C ARG A 186 -21.81 15.02 -4.31
N THR A 187 -20.57 14.99 -4.76
CA THR A 187 -19.49 14.24 -4.11
C THR A 187 -18.80 15.12 -3.07
N ILE A 188 -18.71 14.62 -1.84
CA ILE A 188 -18.12 15.32 -0.70
C ILE A 188 -16.99 14.45 -0.17
N SER A 189 -15.77 14.99 -0.07
CA SER A 189 -14.67 14.27 0.57
C SER A 189 -14.87 14.28 2.08
N LEU A 190 -14.95 13.10 2.67
CA LEU A 190 -14.93 12.92 4.12
C LEU A 190 -13.47 12.79 4.59
N GLY A 191 -13.16 13.36 5.75
CA GLY A 191 -11.87 13.18 6.41
C GLY A 191 -11.66 11.74 6.87
N GLY A 192 -10.50 11.47 7.48
CA GLY A 192 -10.21 10.17 8.09
C GLY A 192 -11.08 9.89 9.32
N LYS A 193 -11.50 10.94 10.04
CA LYS A 193 -12.38 10.88 11.21
C LYS A 193 -13.55 11.81 10.97
N ALA A 194 -14.74 11.26 10.76
CA ALA A 194 -15.93 12.05 10.51
C ALA A 194 -17.18 11.28 10.95
N THR A 195 -18.18 12.03 11.41
CA THR A 195 -19.52 11.53 11.70
C THR A 195 -20.50 12.41 10.94
N THR A 196 -21.36 11.80 10.14
CA THR A 196 -22.34 12.50 9.31
C THR A 196 -23.67 11.75 9.31
N HIS A 197 -24.77 12.49 9.18
CA HIS A 197 -26.08 11.89 8.91
C HIS A 197 -26.25 11.76 7.39
N MET A 198 -26.44 10.54 6.92
CA MET A 198 -26.68 10.22 5.52
C MET A 198 -28.14 9.85 5.32
N ASN A 199 -28.72 10.29 4.21
CA ASN A 199 -30.11 10.01 3.87
C ASN A 199 -30.24 8.70 3.10
N ALA A 200 -31.47 8.21 2.95
CA ALA A 200 -31.73 7.12 2.02
C ALA A 200 -31.33 7.53 0.58
N GLY A 201 -30.66 6.65 -0.12
CA GLY A 201 -30.11 6.85 -1.46
C GLY A 201 -28.71 7.47 -1.49
N ASP A 202 -28.18 7.98 -0.37
CA ASP A 202 -26.80 8.45 -0.29
C ASP A 202 -25.82 7.26 -0.30
N HIS A 203 -24.61 7.48 -0.81
CA HIS A 203 -23.55 6.47 -0.79
C HIS A 203 -22.34 6.92 0.03
N ILE A 204 -21.72 5.98 0.73
CA ILE A 204 -20.36 6.12 1.21
C ILE A 204 -19.43 5.21 0.41
N ILE A 205 -18.45 5.83 -0.26
CA ILE A 205 -17.43 5.13 -1.04
C ILE A 205 -16.12 5.22 -0.27
N VAL A 206 -15.61 4.08 0.16
CA VAL A 206 -14.35 3.97 0.89
C VAL A 206 -13.30 3.36 -0.03
N HIS A 207 -12.33 4.18 -0.44
CA HIS A 207 -11.08 3.72 -1.03
C HIS A 207 -10.08 3.49 0.10
N THR A 208 -9.73 2.24 0.37
CA THR A 208 -8.71 1.95 1.39
C THR A 208 -7.30 2.22 0.85
N PRO A 209 -6.32 2.48 1.74
CA PRO A 209 -4.95 2.70 1.33
C PRO A 209 -4.33 1.42 0.74
N GLY A 210 -3.40 1.58 -0.18
CA GLY A 210 -2.53 0.48 -0.61
C GLY A 210 -1.39 0.25 0.38
N GLY A 211 -0.56 -0.75 0.10
CA GLY A 211 0.70 -0.97 0.79
C GLY A 211 1.86 -0.26 0.12
N GLY A 212 2.91 0.09 0.86
CA GLY A 212 4.16 0.60 0.31
C GLY A 212 5.02 -0.52 -0.29
N GLY A 213 5.80 -0.18 -1.30
CA GLY A 213 6.75 -1.10 -1.94
C GLY A 213 8.08 -1.20 -1.21
N TYR A 214 8.86 -2.21 -1.59
CA TYR A 214 10.17 -2.52 -1.02
C TYR A 214 11.24 -2.61 -2.10
N GLY A 215 12.36 -1.92 -1.88
CA GLY A 215 13.51 -1.94 -2.77
C GLY A 215 13.28 -1.07 -4.02
N ARG A 216 14.36 -0.55 -4.60
CA ARG A 216 14.29 0.14 -5.90
C ARG A 216 13.92 -0.85 -7.01
N ASP A 217 13.06 -0.44 -7.91
CA ASP A 217 12.74 -1.21 -9.09
C ASP A 217 14.00 -1.34 -9.97
N ALA A 218 14.26 -2.53 -10.50
CA ALA A 218 15.40 -2.76 -11.38
C ALA A 218 15.18 -2.11 -12.76
N LEU A 219 13.92 -1.91 -13.16
CA LEU A 219 13.56 -1.34 -14.46
C LEU A 219 13.91 0.15 -14.59
N GLU A 220 14.07 0.88 -13.48
CA GLU A 220 14.61 2.25 -13.51
C GLU A 220 16.06 2.31 -14.03
N LYS A 221 16.83 1.21 -13.99
CA LYS A 221 18.18 1.19 -14.56
C LYS A 221 18.17 1.24 -16.09
N GLU A 222 17.17 0.67 -16.76
CA GLU A 222 17.15 0.62 -18.22
C GLU A 222 16.71 1.96 -18.84
N GLU A 223 15.74 2.67 -18.25
CA GLU A 223 15.34 4.00 -18.74
C GLU A 223 16.46 5.04 -18.55
N VAL A 224 17.10 5.08 -17.38
CA VAL A 224 18.21 6.03 -17.13
C VAL A 224 19.43 5.73 -18.00
N PHE A 225 19.75 4.44 -18.24
CA PHE A 225 20.85 4.09 -19.15
C PHE A 225 20.52 4.45 -20.61
N MET A 226 19.29 4.25 -21.05
CA MET A 226 18.85 4.60 -22.42
C MET A 226 18.77 6.12 -22.64
N ASP A 227 18.38 6.90 -21.64
CA ASP A 227 18.36 8.37 -21.74
C ASP A 227 19.78 8.98 -21.69
N ILE A 228 20.72 8.38 -20.97
CA ILE A 228 22.15 8.76 -21.03
C ILE A 228 22.72 8.57 -22.44
N PHE A 229 22.30 7.53 -23.17
CA PHE A 229 22.72 7.33 -24.56
C PHE A 229 22.06 8.28 -25.55
N LYS A 230 20.84 8.78 -25.28
CA LYS A 230 20.17 9.77 -26.15
C LYS A 230 20.77 11.18 -26.06
N ILE A 231 21.38 11.55 -24.93
CA ILE A 231 21.96 12.89 -24.73
C ILE A 231 23.21 13.14 -25.60
N HIS A 232 23.81 12.09 -26.17
CA HIS A 232 25.03 12.21 -26.98
C HIS A 232 24.81 12.49 -28.49
N GLU A 233 23.59 12.50 -29.02
CA GLU A 233 23.35 12.76 -30.45
C GLU A 233 23.19 14.24 -30.83
N ASN A 234 23.02 15.15 -29.86
CA ASN A 234 22.72 16.56 -30.14
C ASN A 234 23.89 17.55 -29.97
N PHE A 235 25.12 17.07 -29.82
CA PHE A 235 26.32 17.93 -29.83
C PHE A 235 27.26 17.55 -30.98
N SER A 236 26.90 17.96 -32.19
CA SER A 236 27.87 18.19 -33.27
C SER A 236 28.00 19.71 -33.46
N PRO A 237 29.06 20.35 -32.95
CA PRO A 237 29.43 21.66 -33.44
C PRO A 237 30.08 21.46 -34.81
N GLY A 238 29.43 21.99 -35.85
CA GLY A 238 30.01 22.10 -37.17
C GLY A 238 31.35 22.84 -37.08
N MET A 239 32.42 22.19 -37.53
CA MET A 239 33.70 22.84 -37.77
C MET A 239 34.22 22.42 -39.14
N SER A 240 34.20 23.39 -40.06
CA SER A 240 34.84 23.29 -41.36
C SER A 240 36.36 23.41 -41.21
N LEU A 241 37.06 22.59 -42.00
CA LEU A 241 38.38 22.86 -42.59
C LEU A 241 39.56 23.18 -41.65
N LEU A 242 40.41 22.18 -41.42
CA LEU A 242 41.86 22.37 -41.59
C LEU A 242 42.55 21.07 -42.03
N ARG A 243 43.24 21.17 -43.16
CA ARG A 243 44.06 20.14 -43.82
C ARG A 243 45.21 19.67 -42.93
N THR A 244 45.51 18.38 -42.95
CA THR A 244 46.88 17.87 -43.10
C THR A 244 46.86 16.63 -44.01
N GLN A 245 47.80 16.60 -44.96
CA GLN A 245 47.99 15.53 -45.94
C GLN A 245 48.73 14.34 -45.32
N GLY A 246 48.49 13.12 -45.81
CA GLY A 246 49.38 11.98 -45.52
C GLY A 246 48.85 10.59 -45.91
N SER A 247 49.01 10.25 -47.19
CA SER A 247 49.24 8.90 -47.77
C SER A 247 48.30 7.71 -47.51
N ASP A 248 47.70 7.29 -48.64
CA ASP A 248 47.27 5.94 -49.07
C ASP A 248 47.78 4.70 -48.31
N GLY A 249 46.88 3.73 -48.13
CA GLY A 249 47.21 2.36 -47.74
C GLY A 249 46.00 1.43 -47.69
N ARG A 250 45.72 0.73 -48.80
CA ARG A 250 44.73 -0.36 -48.93
C ARG A 250 45.05 -1.51 -47.97
N GLY A 251 44.03 -2.19 -47.41
CA GLY A 251 44.29 -3.45 -46.70
C GLY A 251 43.10 -4.13 -46.00
N GLN A 252 42.29 -4.85 -46.78
CA GLN A 252 41.67 -6.17 -46.49
C GLN A 252 40.87 -6.44 -45.19
N MET A 253 39.60 -6.78 -45.44
CA MET A 253 38.81 -7.78 -44.71
C MET A 253 39.61 -9.04 -44.35
N ARG A 254 39.37 -9.59 -43.15
CA ARG A 254 39.31 -11.05 -42.94
C ARG A 254 38.35 -11.41 -41.81
N ASP A 255 37.35 -12.18 -42.23
CA ASP A 255 36.38 -12.95 -41.49
C ASP A 255 37.07 -14.15 -40.80
N MET A 256 36.60 -14.54 -39.62
CA MET A 256 36.85 -15.87 -39.06
C MET A 256 35.72 -16.25 -38.10
N ARG A 257 34.76 -17.01 -38.63
CA ARG A 257 33.79 -17.81 -37.88
C ARG A 257 34.31 -19.24 -37.70
N GLN A 258 33.88 -19.82 -36.57
CA GLN A 258 33.67 -21.25 -36.29
C GLN A 258 34.96 -22.10 -36.14
N THR A 259 35.08 -23.09 -35.27
CA THR A 259 34.19 -24.14 -34.69
C THR A 259 34.86 -24.63 -33.39
N GLY A 260 34.18 -25.03 -32.30
CA GLY A 260 33.40 -26.26 -32.11
C GLY A 260 33.46 -26.63 -30.61
N SER A 261 32.32 -26.83 -29.94
CA SER A 261 31.70 -28.13 -29.64
C SER A 261 32.44 -28.95 -28.56
N GLN A 262 31.82 -29.11 -27.38
CA GLN A 262 31.54 -30.42 -26.77
C GLN A 262 30.62 -30.34 -25.51
N HIS A 263 29.55 -31.14 -25.58
CA HIS A 263 28.63 -31.70 -24.57
C HIS A 263 29.31 -32.28 -23.31
N LEU A 264 28.75 -32.58 -22.11
CA LEU A 264 27.42 -32.78 -21.44
C LEU A 264 27.75 -32.95 -19.89
N PRO A 265 26.90 -33.46 -18.98
CA PRO A 265 25.69 -32.92 -18.36
C PRO A 265 25.67 -32.89 -16.80
N GLY A 266 24.71 -32.15 -16.24
CA GLY A 266 23.80 -32.51 -15.12
C GLY A 266 24.31 -33.00 -13.76
N VAL A 267 23.97 -32.28 -12.68
CA VAL A 267 23.63 -32.86 -11.37
C VAL A 267 22.52 -32.04 -10.70
N LEU A 268 21.41 -32.72 -10.41
CA LEU A 268 20.28 -32.33 -9.57
C LEU A 268 20.50 -32.95 -8.18
N ARG A 269 20.35 -32.21 -7.06
CA ARG A 269 20.09 -32.80 -5.74
C ARG A 269 19.39 -31.81 -4.80
N LEU A 270 18.21 -32.27 -4.34
CA LEU A 270 17.46 -32.07 -3.09
C LEU A 270 17.20 -30.63 -2.60
#